data_AF-A0A9D0Y3N1-F1
#
_entry.id   AF-A0A9D0Y3N1-F1
#
_cell.length_a   1.000
_cell.length_b   1.000
_cell.length_c   1.000
_cell.angle_alpha   90.00
_cell.angle_beta   90.00
_cell.angle_gamma   90.00
#
_symmetry.space_group_name_H-M   'P 1'
#
loop_
_entity.id
_entity.type
_entity.pdbx_description
1 polymer ?
#
loop_
_entity_poly.entity_id
_entity_poly.type
_entity_poly.pdbx_seq_one_letter_code
_entity_poly.pdbx_strand_id
1 'polypeptide(L)'
;MDTSSRKYQCLRCHALVIICHRCDHGQRYCTNGCSEQARKDSTKRASKKYQATRQGRFNNAARQQRYRSQVKQKVTHHPSLKITLHDVLTKRLTTDKKTTIPPKYEKTMRCHHCGEVCSPFLRDEFLRYQFTKTNLRY
;
A
#
# COMPACT_ATOMS: atom_id res chain seq x y z
N MET A 1 -7.78 10.47 28.21
CA MET A 1 -6.36 10.43 27.78
C MET A 1 -6.32 10.99 26.37
N ASP A 2 -5.70 12.16 26.20
CA ASP A 2 -5.57 12.78 24.89
C ASP A 2 -4.76 11.88 23.97
N THR A 3 -5.43 11.34 22.95
CA THR A 3 -4.81 10.38 22.06
C THR A 3 -3.92 11.12 21.07
N SER A 4 -2.61 11.12 21.34
CA SER A 4 -1.63 11.85 20.54
C SER A 4 -1.53 11.30 19.11
N SER A 5 -1.92 12.14 18.14
CA SER A 5 -1.74 11.89 16.72
C SER A 5 -0.26 12.00 16.34
N ARG A 6 0.19 11.21 15.35
CA ARG A 6 1.58 11.26 14.86
C ARG A 6 1.69 12.05 13.56
N LYS A 7 2.72 12.88 13.48
CA LYS A 7 3.24 13.46 12.25
C LYS A 7 4.53 12.72 11.88
N TYR A 8 4.70 12.31 10.63
CA TYR A 8 5.93 11.71 10.15
C TYR A 8 6.15 12.00 8.67
N GLN A 9 7.37 11.80 8.21
CA GLN A 9 7.73 11.91 6.81
C GLN A 9 7.65 10.55 6.12
N CYS A 10 6.99 10.46 4.98
CA CYS A 10 6.96 9.24 4.18
C CYS A 10 8.38 8.85 3.77
N LEU A 11 8.79 7.60 4.06
CA LEU A 11 10.12 7.08 3.73
C LEU A 11 10.42 6.94 2.23
N ARG A 12 9.46 7.23 1.35
CA ARG A 12 9.63 7.13 -0.11
C ARG A 12 9.47 8.47 -0.80
N CYS A 13 8.30 9.10 -0.65
CA CYS A 13 8.01 10.36 -1.34
C CYS A 13 8.25 11.61 -0.48
N HIS A 14 8.72 11.44 0.76
CA HIS A 14 9.07 12.55 1.65
C HIS A 14 7.91 13.49 2.03
N ALA A 15 6.67 13.16 1.67
CA ALA A 15 5.48 13.90 2.08
C ALA A 15 5.25 13.81 3.59
N LEU A 16 4.81 14.92 4.21
CA LEU A 16 4.37 14.94 5.60
C LEU A 16 3.01 14.24 5.73
N VAL A 17 2.91 13.33 6.70
CA VAL A 17 1.73 12.52 6.96
C VAL A 17 1.29 12.69 8.40
N ILE A 18 0.01 12.95 8.62
CA ILE A 18 -0.60 13.03 9.95
C ILE A 18 -1.57 11.85 10.10
N ILE A 19 -1.46 11.10 11.18
CA ILE A 19 -2.37 9.99 11.50
C ILE A 19 -2.83 10.04 12.95
N CYS A 20 -4.08 9.65 13.19
CA CYS A 20 -4.58 9.50 14.56
C CYS A 20 -3.99 8.25 15.23
N HIS A 21 -4.07 8.18 16.55
CA HIS A 21 -3.54 7.05 17.32
C HIS A 21 -4.15 5.71 16.87
N ARG A 22 -5.44 5.67 16.53
CA ARG A 22 -6.14 4.44 16.08
C ARG A 22 -5.58 3.93 14.76
N CYS A 23 -5.16 4.85 13.90
CA CYS A 23 -4.54 4.51 12.64
C CYS A 23 -3.04 4.28 12.78
N ASP A 24 -2.41 4.58 13.93
CA ASP A 24 -0.97 4.43 14.10
C ASP A 24 -0.57 3.02 14.57
N HIS A 25 -0.31 2.15 13.60
CA HIS A 25 0.22 0.80 13.77
C HIS A 25 1.68 0.70 13.32
N GLY A 26 2.42 1.81 13.39
CA GLY A 26 3.81 1.85 12.93
C GLY A 26 3.97 2.19 11.44
N GLN A 27 3.06 2.99 10.88
CA GLN A 27 3.13 3.41 9.47
C GLN A 27 4.39 4.23 9.21
N ARG A 28 5.05 3.94 8.08
CA ARG A 28 6.26 4.64 7.62
C ARG A 28 6.09 5.27 6.24
N TYR A 29 4.98 5.00 5.58
CA TYR A 29 4.68 5.44 4.23
C TYR A 29 3.34 6.16 4.22
N CYS A 30 3.19 7.12 3.30
CA CYS A 30 1.91 7.77 3.07
C CYS A 30 0.85 6.80 2.53
N THR A 31 -0.40 7.24 2.57
CA THR A 31 -1.57 6.52 2.07
C THR A 31 -1.69 6.52 0.54
N ASN A 32 -0.82 7.25 -0.16
CA ASN A 32 -0.81 7.35 -1.63
C ASN A 32 -0.02 6.20 -2.31
N GLY A 33 -0.14 4.97 -1.81
CA GLY A 33 0.46 3.78 -2.43
C GLY A 33 1.96 3.56 -2.23
N CYS A 34 2.67 4.45 -1.51
CA CYS A 34 4.12 4.29 -1.27
C CYS A 34 4.49 2.99 -0.55
N SER A 35 3.62 2.50 0.33
CA SER A 35 3.80 1.22 1.02
C SER A 35 3.82 0.03 0.04
N GLU A 36 2.90 0.02 -0.92
CA GLU A 36 2.81 -1.03 -1.93
C GLU A 36 4.02 -1.02 -2.85
N GLN A 37 4.46 0.15 -3.29
CA GLN A 37 5.68 0.30 -4.10
C GLN A 37 6.91 -0.21 -3.34
N ALA A 38 7.08 0.20 -2.08
CA ALA A 38 8.19 -0.27 -1.24
C ALA A 38 8.14 -1.79 -1.03
N ARG A 39 6.95 -2.38 -0.85
CA ARG A 39 6.76 -3.83 -0.77
C ARG A 39 7.15 -4.52 -2.07
N LYS A 40 6.70 -4.01 -3.24
CA LYS A 40 7.07 -4.55 -4.56
C LYS A 40 8.58 -4.55 -4.76
N ASP A 41 9.26 -3.44 -4.44
CA ASP A 41 10.71 -3.31 -4.56
C ASP A 41 11.45 -4.28 -3.61
N SER A 42 10.97 -4.40 -2.37
CA SER A 42 11.56 -5.31 -1.38
C SER A 42 11.41 -6.78 -1.78
N THR A 43 10.21 -7.18 -2.21
CA THR A 43 9.94 -8.51 -2.71
C THR A 43 10.79 -8.80 -3.94
N LYS A 44 10.88 -7.88 -4.91
CA LYS A 44 11.72 -8.04 -6.10
C LYS A 44 13.18 -8.27 -5.73
N ARG A 45 13.74 -7.49 -4.80
CA ARG A 45 15.11 -7.68 -4.29
C ARG A 45 15.30 -9.03 -3.60
N ALA A 46 14.38 -9.42 -2.72
CA ALA A 46 14.42 -10.70 -2.02
C ALA A 46 14.34 -11.88 -3.00
N SER A 47 13.42 -11.82 -3.97
CA SER A 47 13.30 -12.81 -5.04
C SER A 47 14.58 -12.88 -5.87
N LYS A 48 15.16 -11.76 -6.30
CA LYS A 48 16.43 -11.76 -7.06
C LYS A 48 17.56 -12.41 -6.25
N LYS A 49 17.67 -12.07 -4.96
CA LYS A 49 18.67 -12.67 -4.05
C LYS A 49 18.48 -14.19 -3.94
N TYR A 50 17.26 -14.64 -3.68
CA TYR A 50 16.94 -16.07 -3.58
C TYR A 50 17.20 -16.81 -4.89
N GLN A 51 16.78 -16.25 -6.03
CA GLN A 51 16.98 -16.83 -7.37
C GLN A 51 18.47 -16.98 -7.74
N ALA A 52 19.34 -16.12 -7.20
CA ALA A 52 20.78 -16.23 -7.40
C ALA A 52 21.41 -17.41 -6.63
N THR A 53 20.78 -17.90 -5.56
CA THR A 53 21.29 -19.03 -4.76
C THR A 53 21.20 -20.35 -5.52
N ARG A 54 22.08 -21.31 -5.17
CA ARG A 54 22.03 -22.67 -5.72
C ARG A 54 20.65 -23.30 -5.55
N GLN A 55 20.11 -23.28 -4.33
CA GLN A 55 18.78 -23.84 -4.03
C GLN A 55 17.67 -23.18 -4.84
N GLY A 56 17.69 -21.84 -4.95
CA GLY A 56 16.72 -21.09 -5.74
C GLY A 56 16.73 -21.48 -7.22
N ARG A 57 17.91 -21.69 -7.81
CA ARG A 57 18.05 -22.14 -9.21
C ARG A 57 17.45 -23.53 -9.43
N PHE A 58 17.77 -24.50 -8.58
CA PHE A 58 17.21 -25.86 -8.68
C PHE A 58 15.69 -25.86 -8.51
N ASN A 59 15.17 -25.14 -7.51
CA ASN A 59 13.74 -25.03 -7.26
C ASN A 59 12.99 -24.39 -8.44
N ASN A 60 13.58 -23.38 -9.09
CA ASN A 60 13.03 -22.77 -10.29
C ASN A 60 13.04 -23.73 -11.49
N ALA A 61 14.14 -24.46 -11.71
CA ALA A 61 14.22 -25.46 -12.77
C ALA A 61 13.14 -26.54 -12.62
N ALA A 62 12.98 -27.07 -11.41
CA ALA A 62 11.94 -28.06 -11.08
C ALA A 62 10.51 -27.49 -11.25
N ARG A 63 10.29 -26.21 -10.89
CA ARG A 63 9.01 -25.52 -11.16
C ARG A 63 8.72 -25.44 -12.65
N GLN A 64 9.69 -25.02 -13.48
CA GLN A 64 9.48 -24.89 -14.91
C GLN A 64 9.31 -26.25 -15.60
N GLN A 65 10.00 -27.29 -15.13
CA GLN A 65 9.76 -28.65 -15.59
C GLN A 65 8.31 -29.07 -15.35
N ARG A 66 7.79 -28.89 -14.13
CA ARG A 66 6.38 -29.19 -13.79
C ARG A 66 5.38 -28.38 -14.59
N TYR A 67 5.63 -27.08 -14.76
CA TYR A 67 4.78 -26.22 -15.58
C TYR A 67 4.74 -26.73 -17.03
N ARG A 68 5.89 -27.01 -17.64
CA ARG A 68 5.97 -27.54 -19.01
C ARG A 68 5.32 -28.91 -19.15
N SER A 69 5.40 -29.79 -18.14
CA SER A 69 4.71 -31.07 -18.18
C SER A 69 3.18 -30.93 -18.11
N GLN A 70 2.68 -29.95 -17.35
CA GLN A 70 1.23 -29.67 -17.22
C GLN A 70 0.66 -28.95 -18.44
N VAL A 71 1.42 -28.04 -19.05
CA VAL A 71 1.00 -27.22 -20.21
C VAL A 71 1.05 -27.99 -21.55
N LYS A 72 1.40 -29.29 -21.55
CA LYS A 72 1.25 -30.14 -22.74
C LYS A 72 -0.20 -30.24 -23.26
N GLN A 73 -1.19 -29.77 -22.50
CA GLN A 73 -2.55 -29.52 -22.98
C GLN A 73 -2.59 -28.23 -23.82
N LYS A 74 -2.56 -28.45 -25.13
CA LYS A 74 -2.71 -27.55 -26.27
C LYS A 74 -3.55 -26.29 -25.99
N VAL A 75 -3.00 -25.13 -26.35
CA VAL A 75 -3.73 -23.86 -26.47
C VAL A 75 -4.87 -24.05 -27.47
N THR A 76 -6.11 -24.02 -27.01
CA THR A 76 -7.27 -23.79 -27.88
C THR A 76 -7.17 -22.37 -28.42
N HIS A 77 -7.21 -22.24 -29.74
CA HIS A 77 -7.45 -20.95 -30.40
C HIS A 77 -8.66 -20.32 -29.71
N HIS A 78 -8.45 -19.27 -28.94
CA HIS A 78 -9.55 -18.45 -28.47
C HIS A 78 -9.98 -17.65 -29.69
N PRO A 79 -11.19 -17.89 -30.24
CA PRO A 79 -11.70 -16.99 -31.27
C PRO A 79 -11.76 -15.59 -30.67
N SER A 80 -11.35 -14.59 -31.46
CA SER A 80 -11.52 -13.20 -31.10
C SER A 80 -13.01 -12.93 -30.81
N LEU A 81 -13.31 -12.35 -29.66
CA LEU A 81 -14.66 -11.90 -29.35
C LEU A 81 -15.08 -10.86 -30.40
N LYS A 82 -16.26 -11.04 -30.99
CA LYS A 82 -16.87 -10.03 -31.86
C LYS A 82 -17.28 -8.85 -30.97
N ILE A 83 -16.51 -7.77 -31.02
CA ILE A 83 -16.83 -6.52 -30.31
C ILE A 83 -18.11 -5.95 -30.92
N THR A 84 -19.15 -5.78 -30.10
CA THR A 84 -20.38 -5.09 -30.52
C THR A 84 -20.23 -3.60 -30.25
N LEU A 85 -20.88 -2.74 -31.05
CA LEU A 85 -20.75 -1.28 -30.98
C LEU A 85 -21.04 -0.67 -29.59
N HIS A 86 -21.70 -1.40 -28.70
CA HIS A 86 -21.99 -0.96 -27.34
C HIS A 86 -20.82 -1.09 -26.34
N ASP A 87 -19.70 -1.74 -26.73
CA ASP A 87 -18.47 -1.82 -25.93
C ASP A 87 -17.56 -0.59 -26.07
N VAL A 88 -17.96 0.41 -26.86
CA VAL A 88 -17.24 1.68 -26.95
C VAL A 88 -17.59 2.51 -25.71
N LEU A 89 -16.61 2.67 -24.81
CA LEU A 89 -16.66 3.64 -23.72
C LEU A 89 -16.87 5.04 -24.31
N THR A 90 -18.12 5.53 -24.29
CA THR A 90 -18.39 6.95 -24.48
C THR A 90 -17.74 7.67 -23.32
N LYS A 91 -16.68 8.44 -23.59
CA LYS A 91 -16.07 9.33 -22.59
C LYS A 91 -17.19 10.18 -21.98
N ARG A 92 -17.60 9.88 -20.75
CA ARG A 92 -18.31 10.85 -19.92
C ARG A 92 -17.31 11.92 -19.57
N LEU A 93 -17.50 13.11 -20.14
CA LEU A 93 -16.93 14.33 -19.60
C LEU A 93 -17.51 14.45 -18.19
N THR A 94 -16.67 14.16 -17.19
CA THR A 94 -17.00 14.45 -15.80
C THR A 94 -17.09 15.96 -15.66
N THR A 95 -18.27 16.46 -15.32
CA THR A 95 -18.47 17.85 -14.93
C THR A 95 -17.55 18.15 -13.75
N ASP A 96 -16.86 19.29 -13.84
CA ASP A 96 -15.95 19.78 -12.82
C ASP A 96 -16.61 19.76 -11.44
N LYS A 97 -15.96 19.10 -10.49
CA LYS A 97 -16.32 19.23 -9.08
C LYS A 97 -16.10 20.70 -8.70
N LYS A 98 -17.19 21.41 -8.43
CA LYS A 98 -17.16 22.72 -7.75
C LYS A 98 -16.27 22.57 -6.52
N THR A 99 -15.14 23.27 -6.54
CA THR A 99 -14.29 23.42 -5.37
C THR A 99 -15.05 24.31 -4.40
N THR A 100 -15.63 23.71 -3.36
CA THR A 100 -16.12 24.47 -2.22
C THR A 100 -14.88 24.99 -1.50
N ILE A 101 -14.67 26.31 -1.54
CA ILE A 101 -13.61 26.98 -0.79
C ILE A 101 -13.96 26.81 0.69
N PRO A 102 -13.17 26.06 1.50
CA PRO A 102 -13.45 25.94 2.91
C PRO A 102 -13.19 27.28 3.62
N PRO A 103 -13.99 27.62 4.66
CA PRO A 103 -13.84 28.87 5.39
C PRO A 103 -12.48 28.98 6.08
N LYS A 104 -12.09 30.25 6.23
CA LYS A 104 -10.83 30.76 6.74
C LYS A 104 -10.53 30.30 8.19
N TYR A 105 -9.40 29.59 8.32
CA TYR A 105 -8.53 29.38 9.50
C TYR A 105 -9.14 28.90 10.82
N GLU A 106 -9.51 27.63 10.89
CA GLU A 106 -9.09 26.81 12.03
C GLU A 106 -8.28 25.64 11.45
N LYS A 107 -6.97 25.57 11.70
CA LYS A 107 -6.12 24.49 11.20
C LYS A 107 -6.45 23.19 11.95
N THR A 108 -7.64 22.64 11.72
CA THR A 108 -8.00 21.32 12.21
C THR A 108 -7.12 20.31 11.46
N MET A 109 -6.09 19.80 12.13
CA MET A 109 -5.26 18.74 11.58
C MET A 109 -6.12 17.48 11.43
N ARG A 110 -6.06 16.81 10.27
CA ARG A 110 -6.88 15.62 10.00
C ARG A 110 -5.99 14.42 9.71
N CYS A 111 -6.48 13.25 10.11
CA CYS A 111 -5.81 11.99 9.80
C CYS A 111 -5.85 11.77 8.28
N HIS A 112 -4.70 11.61 7.65
CA HIS A 112 -4.59 11.31 6.22
C HIS A 112 -5.05 9.89 5.86
N HIS A 113 -5.37 9.05 6.86
CA HIS A 113 -5.88 7.70 6.67
C HIS A 113 -7.40 7.62 6.82
N CYS A 114 -7.97 8.07 7.95
CA CYS A 114 -9.40 7.98 8.22
C CYS A 114 -10.16 9.32 8.13
N GLY A 115 -9.48 10.46 7.99
CA GLY A 115 -10.08 11.79 7.89
C GLY A 115 -10.51 12.44 9.21
N GLU A 116 -10.43 11.70 10.32
CA GLU A 116 -10.81 12.20 11.64
C GLU A 116 -9.93 13.37 12.10
N VAL A 117 -10.52 14.28 12.88
CA VAL A 117 -9.81 15.41 13.49
C VAL A 117 -8.77 14.87 14.47
N CYS A 118 -7.52 15.28 14.27
CA CYS A 118 -6.39 14.97 15.11
C CYS A 118 -6.22 16.04 16.18
N SER A 119 -5.64 15.64 17.32
CA SER A 119 -5.17 16.59 18.32
C SER A 119 -4.18 17.60 17.70
N PRO A 120 -4.19 18.88 18.12
CA PRO A 120 -3.20 19.86 17.71
C PRO A 120 -1.76 19.47 18.10
N PHE A 121 -1.60 18.67 19.15
CA PHE A 121 -0.30 18.21 19.65
C PHE A 121 0.13 16.92 18.97
N LEU A 122 0.93 17.07 17.92
CA LEU A 122 1.44 15.98 17.11
C LEU A 122 2.79 15.49 17.65
N ARG A 123 2.90 14.18 17.90
CA ARG A 123 4.19 13.55 18.16
C ARG A 123 4.91 13.20 16.85
N ASP A 124 6.23 13.13 16.89
CA ASP A 124 7.04 12.64 15.78
C ASP A 124 7.39 11.14 15.94
N GLU A 125 7.52 10.68 17.18
CA GLU A 125 7.95 9.33 17.53
C GLU A 125 6.81 8.31 17.60
N PHE A 126 7.15 7.02 17.47
CA PHE A 126 6.22 5.91 17.70
C PHE A 126 5.74 5.87 19.15
N LEU A 127 4.53 5.33 19.38
CA LEU A 127 4.08 5.03 20.73
C LEU A 127 5.03 4.00 21.35
N ARG A 128 5.74 4.42 22.40
CA ARG A 128 6.54 3.49 23.21
C ARG A 128 5.55 2.58 23.91
N TYR A 129 5.45 1.33 23.46
CA TYR A 129 4.80 0.31 24.26
C TYR A 129 5.60 0.17 25.54
N GLN A 130 5.02 0.58 26.68
CA GLN A 130 5.63 0.27 27.96
C GLN A 130 5.58 -1.26 28.09
N PHE A 131 6.74 -1.90 28.03
CA PHE A 131 6.89 -3.32 28.31
C PHE A 131 6.44 -3.59 29.75
N THR A 132 5.16 -3.88 29.95
CA THR A 132 4.67 -4.43 31.22
C THR A 132 4.96 -5.92 31.23
N LYS A 133 5.45 -6.45 32.36
CA LYS A 133 5.82 -7.87 32.55
C LYS A 133 4.72 -8.88 32.15
N THR A 134 3.48 -8.41 31.99
CA THR A 134 2.30 -9.18 31.60
C THR A 134 2.23 -9.58 30.12
N ASN A 135 3.10 -9.05 29.24
CA ASN A 135 3.04 -9.30 27.79
C ASN A 135 4.16 -10.20 27.25
N LEU A 136 4.89 -10.90 28.12
CA LEU A 136 5.79 -11.99 27.73
C LEU A 136 4.95 -13.25 27.44
N ARG A 137 4.57 -13.45 26.17
CA ARG A 137 4.24 -14.79 25.68
C ARG A 137 5.57 -15.45 25.29
N TYR A 138 6.03 -16.35 26.15
CA TYR A 138 7.09 -17.32 25.84
C TYR A 138 6.63 -18.29 24.75
#